data_AF-A0A2N2D6J0-F1
#
_entry.id   AF-A0A2N2D6J0-F1
#
_cell.length_a   1.000
_cell.length_b   1.000
_cell.length_c   1.000
_cell.angle_alpha   90.00
_cell.angle_beta   90.00
_cell.angle_gamma   90.00
#
_symmetry.space_group_name_H-M   'P 1'
#
loop_
_entity.id
_entity.type
_entity.pdbx_description
1 polymer ?
#
loop_
_entity_poly.entity_id
_entity_poly.type
_entity_poly.pdbx_seq_one_letter_code
_entity_poly.pdbx_strand_id
1 'polypeptide(L)'
;MTVSTDKTPVPEWMEYINTIDGYQIEVPGAWALDSSKTGTVTRLSAADRMAIIDIFAQPLKNIDANEYLNYSNLHIINQEQGLKVIEQNWEPIKNLQAYHIMWQRPKIANHSNDLNLYREIDLILPGTVYTFILKTNAEHLDQYSAVMNHIIQTFKAQPPEQPIEKKPPTAILKDIRLAGEKMSLNIPGDQMMFGIFNQTFFLPEGTGPFKKYEESLGYKFEFIMTYMDFWQDFPQEVVDRAYSEGRVMMLTWQPRMKTGLNPNSVIIPDIINGDYDAYIKDCVKRMKATQAPVFLRFGNEMNGDYIP
;
A
#
# COMPACT_ATOMS: atom_id res chain seq x y z
N MET A 1 27.32 -30.99 30.89
CA MET A 1 26.81 -30.09 29.84
C MET A 1 26.11 -30.97 28.81
N THR A 2 24.81 -31.13 28.96
CA THR A 2 23.96 -31.83 27.98
C THR A 2 23.52 -30.81 26.95
N VAL A 3 24.05 -30.94 25.73
CA VAL A 3 23.58 -30.19 24.57
C VAL A 3 22.18 -30.72 24.25
N SER A 4 21.15 -29.92 24.55
CA SER A 4 19.80 -30.16 24.06
C SER A 4 19.82 -29.93 22.55
N THR A 5 19.78 -31.02 21.78
CA THR A 5 19.39 -30.96 20.38
C THR A 5 17.86 -30.99 20.33
N ASP A 6 17.22 -29.89 20.70
CA ASP A 6 15.82 -29.70 20.36
C ASP A 6 15.76 -29.52 18.84
N LYS A 7 15.57 -30.64 18.14
CA LYS A 7 15.17 -30.62 16.74
C LYS A 7 13.76 -30.05 16.73
N THR A 8 13.62 -28.81 16.28
CA THR A 8 12.33 -28.22 15.96
C THR A 8 11.53 -29.25 15.15
N PRO A 9 10.32 -29.65 15.57
CA PRO A 9 9.55 -30.66 14.86
C PRO A 9 9.37 -30.23 13.41
N VAL A 10 9.64 -31.16 12.48
CA VAL A 10 9.44 -30.93 11.05
C VAL A 10 7.97 -30.53 10.86
N PRO A 11 7.68 -29.40 10.19
CA PRO A 11 6.30 -28.98 9.98
C PRO A 11 5.53 -30.10 9.24
N GLU A 12 4.30 -30.34 9.65
CA GLU A 12 3.36 -31.07 8.79
C GLU A 12 3.12 -30.20 7.55
N TRP A 13 3.40 -30.73 6.36
CA TRP A 13 3.24 -30.01 5.10
C TRP A 13 1.92 -30.41 4.45
N MET A 14 1.16 -29.42 3.97
CA MET A 14 -0.12 -29.61 3.30
C MET A 14 -0.04 -29.10 1.86
N GLU A 15 -0.66 -29.83 0.94
CA GLU A 15 -0.81 -29.37 -0.43
C GLU A 15 -1.80 -28.20 -0.50
N TYR A 16 -1.44 -27.16 -1.23
CA TYR A 16 -2.31 -26.05 -1.58
C TYR A 16 -2.30 -25.84 -3.10
N ILE A 17 -3.50 -25.67 -3.66
CA ILE A 17 -3.72 -25.42 -5.08
C ILE A 17 -4.44 -24.08 -5.20
N ASN A 18 -3.85 -23.17 -5.96
CA ASN A 18 -4.48 -21.93 -6.39
C ASN A 18 -4.83 -22.08 -7.88
N THR A 19 -6.09 -22.44 -8.17
CA THR A 19 -6.52 -22.67 -9.55
C THR A 19 -6.65 -21.37 -10.34
N ILE A 20 -6.96 -20.24 -9.70
CA ILE A 20 -7.11 -18.95 -10.38
C ILE A 20 -5.76 -18.42 -10.87
N ASP A 21 -4.74 -18.45 -10.00
CA ASP A 21 -3.39 -17.97 -10.33
C ASP A 21 -2.55 -19.06 -11.02
N GLY A 22 -3.03 -20.31 -11.06
CA GLY A 22 -2.44 -21.39 -11.86
C GLY A 22 -1.22 -22.06 -11.23
N TYR A 23 -1.26 -22.40 -9.94
CA TYR A 23 -0.15 -23.12 -9.31
C TYR A 23 -0.55 -24.04 -8.16
N GLN A 24 0.36 -24.95 -7.84
CA GLN A 24 0.33 -25.82 -6.67
C GLN A 24 1.66 -25.71 -5.91
N ILE A 25 1.60 -25.73 -4.59
CA ILE A 25 2.73 -25.73 -3.65
C ILE A 25 2.40 -26.58 -2.42
N GLU A 26 3.40 -26.93 -1.63
CA GLU A 26 3.20 -27.37 -0.25
C GLU A 26 3.42 -26.22 0.71
N VAL A 27 2.57 -26.09 1.73
CA VAL A 27 2.63 -25.05 2.76
C VAL A 27 2.67 -25.68 4.15
N PRO A 28 3.31 -25.06 5.15
CA PRO A 28 3.29 -25.60 6.51
C PRO A 28 1.88 -25.55 7.08
N GLY A 29 1.38 -26.67 7.59
CA GLY A 29 -0.01 -26.80 8.05
C GLY A 29 -0.34 -25.94 9.27
N ALA A 30 0.68 -25.53 10.04
CA ALA A 30 0.52 -24.60 11.16
C ALA A 30 0.45 -23.12 10.74
N TRP A 31 0.73 -22.78 9.48
CA TRP A 31 0.68 -21.40 9.01
C TRP A 31 -0.74 -21.01 8.59
N ALA A 32 -1.10 -19.76 8.86
CA ALA A 32 -2.36 -19.21 8.37
C ALA A 32 -2.23 -18.93 6.86
N LEU A 33 -3.12 -19.52 6.06
CA LEU A 33 -3.24 -19.29 4.62
C LEU A 33 -4.45 -18.40 4.32
N ASP A 34 -4.20 -17.24 3.72
CA ASP A 34 -5.22 -16.31 3.22
C ASP A 34 -5.23 -16.32 1.68
N SER A 35 -6.26 -16.93 1.13
CA SER A 35 -6.57 -16.99 -0.31
C SER A 35 -7.81 -16.16 -0.68
N SER A 36 -8.31 -15.30 0.23
CA SER A 36 -9.49 -14.46 -0.04
C SER A 36 -9.28 -13.46 -1.19
N LYS A 37 -8.01 -13.18 -1.51
CA LYS A 37 -7.54 -12.27 -2.56
C LYS A 37 -6.78 -12.99 -3.69
N THR A 38 -6.96 -14.29 -3.84
CA THR A 38 -6.50 -15.04 -5.03
C THR A 38 -6.92 -14.32 -6.33
N GLY A 39 -6.03 -14.28 -7.32
CA GLY A 39 -6.10 -13.36 -8.46
C GLY A 39 -5.38 -12.02 -8.23
N THR A 40 -4.87 -11.80 -7.02
CA THR A 40 -4.08 -10.62 -6.65
C THR A 40 -2.90 -11.02 -5.76
N VAL A 41 -3.16 -11.75 -4.67
CA VAL A 41 -2.11 -12.25 -3.77
C VAL A 41 -2.63 -13.45 -2.97
N THR A 42 -1.76 -14.43 -2.75
CA THR A 42 -1.95 -15.44 -1.70
C THR A 42 -0.96 -15.15 -0.59
N ARG A 43 -1.43 -15.09 0.67
CA ARG A 43 -0.59 -14.77 1.82
C ARG A 43 -0.50 -15.95 2.78
N LEU A 44 0.72 -16.27 3.19
CA LEU A 44 1.02 -17.23 4.25
C LEU A 44 1.61 -16.46 5.44
N SER A 45 1.12 -16.71 6.65
CA SER A 45 1.63 -16.08 7.88
C SER A 45 2.02 -17.13 8.92
N ALA A 46 3.25 -17.04 9.42
CA ALA A 46 3.75 -17.91 10.48
C ALA A 46 2.94 -17.72 11.77
N ALA A 47 2.75 -18.80 12.53
CA ALA A 47 1.94 -18.79 13.76
C ALA A 47 2.48 -17.83 14.83
N ASP A 48 3.80 -17.66 14.91
CA ASP A 48 4.49 -16.73 15.81
C ASP A 48 4.54 -15.28 15.28
N ARG A 49 4.03 -15.05 14.06
CA ARG A 49 4.01 -13.76 13.35
C ARG A 49 5.40 -13.20 13.02
N MET A 50 6.43 -14.04 13.01
CA MET A 50 7.80 -13.63 12.67
C MET A 50 8.13 -13.77 11.18
N ALA A 51 7.21 -14.33 10.38
CA ALA A 51 7.32 -14.35 8.93
C ALA A 51 5.97 -14.23 8.22
N ILE A 52 6.02 -13.57 7.05
CA ILE A 52 4.95 -13.51 6.07
C ILE A 52 5.55 -13.89 4.72
N ILE A 53 4.89 -14.75 3.96
CA ILE A 53 5.23 -15.01 2.56
C ILE A 53 4.03 -14.59 1.70
N ASP A 54 4.26 -13.62 0.81
CA ASP A 54 3.30 -13.23 -0.21
C ASP A 54 3.66 -13.87 -1.54
N ILE A 55 2.65 -14.38 -2.24
CA ILE A 55 2.79 -15.05 -3.52
C ILE A 55 1.92 -14.32 -4.54
N PHE A 56 2.55 -13.84 -5.60
CA PHE A 56 1.92 -13.14 -6.71
C PHE A 56 2.08 -13.94 -8.00
N ALA A 57 1.09 -13.86 -8.88
CA ALA A 57 1.20 -14.34 -10.25
C ALA A 57 0.93 -13.18 -11.20
N GLN A 58 1.92 -12.81 -12.01
CA GLN A 58 1.81 -11.71 -12.96
C GLN A 58 1.84 -12.24 -14.39
N PRO A 59 0.68 -12.29 -15.08
CA PRO A 59 0.63 -12.49 -16.52
C PRO A 59 1.33 -11.31 -17.22
N LEU A 60 2.32 -11.62 -18.04
CA LEU A 60 3.16 -10.60 -18.68
C LEU A 60 2.54 -10.00 -19.94
N LYS A 61 1.56 -10.69 -20.55
CA LYS A 61 0.99 -10.30 -21.85
C LYS A 61 2.10 -10.10 -22.90
N ASN A 62 2.44 -8.85 -23.21
CA ASN A 62 3.47 -8.45 -24.19
C ASN A 62 4.71 -7.82 -23.55
N ILE A 63 4.80 -7.80 -22.21
CA ILE A 63 5.92 -7.23 -21.47
C ILE A 63 7.00 -8.31 -21.30
N ASP A 64 8.27 -7.95 -21.45
CA ASP A 64 9.37 -8.88 -21.19
C ASP A 64 9.51 -9.16 -19.69
N ALA A 65 9.90 -10.38 -19.33
CA ALA A 65 10.07 -10.74 -17.93
C ALA A 65 11.13 -9.86 -17.24
N ASN A 66 12.25 -9.55 -17.90
CA ASN A 66 13.28 -8.70 -17.31
C ASN A 66 12.82 -7.25 -17.17
N GLU A 67 12.01 -6.75 -18.12
CA GLU A 67 11.41 -5.42 -18.02
C GLU A 67 10.50 -5.33 -16.79
N TYR A 68 9.63 -6.33 -16.60
CA TYR A 68 8.79 -6.43 -15.41
C TYR A 68 9.61 -6.48 -14.12
N LEU A 69 10.63 -7.33 -14.05
CA LEU A 69 11.48 -7.49 -12.87
C LEU A 69 12.30 -6.24 -12.55
N ASN A 70 12.87 -5.59 -13.57
CA ASN A 70 13.64 -4.36 -13.39
C ASN A 70 12.75 -3.21 -12.91
N TYR A 71 11.54 -3.08 -13.45
CA TYR A 71 10.63 -2.01 -13.04
C TYR A 71 10.09 -2.25 -11.63
N SER A 72 9.62 -3.46 -11.32
CA SER A 72 9.09 -3.82 -9.99
C SER A 72 10.13 -3.68 -8.87
N ASN A 73 11.40 -3.92 -9.17
CA ASN A 73 12.50 -3.81 -8.21
C ASN A 73 13.34 -2.53 -8.34
N LEU A 74 12.93 -1.54 -9.16
CA LEU A 74 13.75 -0.38 -9.51
C LEU A 74 14.36 0.33 -8.29
N HIS A 75 13.50 0.73 -7.34
CA HIS A 75 13.93 1.48 -6.15
C HIS A 75 14.73 0.63 -5.17
N ILE A 76 14.50 -0.69 -5.16
CA ILE A 76 15.24 -1.65 -4.33
C ILE A 76 16.66 -1.80 -4.86
N ILE A 77 16.80 -2.04 -6.17
CA ILE A 77 18.09 -2.20 -6.86
C ILE A 77 18.92 -0.92 -6.74
N ASN A 78 18.28 0.24 -6.88
CA ASN A 78 18.92 1.54 -6.70
C ASN A 78 19.23 1.88 -5.23
N GLN A 79 18.82 1.04 -4.28
CA GLN A 79 19.05 1.23 -2.84
C GLN A 79 18.56 2.60 -2.33
N GLU A 80 17.42 3.04 -2.86
CA GLU A 80 16.83 4.31 -2.48
C GLU A 80 16.27 4.22 -1.05
N GLN A 81 16.12 5.37 -0.37
CA GLN A 81 15.49 5.45 0.97
C GLN A 81 16.17 4.58 2.05
N GLY A 82 17.47 4.37 1.92
CA GLY A 82 18.22 3.55 2.87
C GLY A 82 17.97 2.05 2.75
N LEU A 83 17.29 1.61 1.69
CA LEU A 83 17.25 0.21 1.30
C LEU A 83 18.67 -0.30 1.05
N LYS A 84 18.92 -1.55 1.41
CA LYS A 84 20.21 -2.22 1.20
C LYS A 84 19.98 -3.56 0.53
N VAL A 85 20.55 -3.74 -0.66
CA VAL A 85 20.57 -5.06 -1.31
C VAL A 85 21.66 -5.89 -0.63
N ILE A 86 21.29 -7.08 -0.18
CA ILE A 86 22.18 -8.05 0.49
C ILE A 86 22.65 -9.10 -0.51
N GLU A 87 21.74 -9.58 -1.36
CA GLU A 87 22.02 -10.62 -2.35
C GLU A 87 21.20 -10.36 -3.61
N GLN A 88 21.78 -10.64 -4.77
CA GLN A 88 21.10 -10.59 -6.06
C GLN A 88 21.73 -11.59 -7.02
N ASN A 89 20.96 -12.50 -7.61
CA ASN A 89 21.47 -13.48 -8.57
C ASN A 89 20.37 -14.05 -9.49
N TRP A 90 20.78 -14.84 -10.47
CA TRP A 90 19.92 -15.49 -11.47
C TRP A 90 20.04 -17.02 -11.42
N GLU A 91 20.29 -17.58 -10.24
CA GLU A 91 20.46 -19.02 -10.11
C GLU A 91 19.15 -19.75 -10.40
N PRO A 92 19.13 -20.73 -11.32
CA PRO A 92 17.92 -21.44 -11.67
C PRO A 92 17.42 -22.29 -10.51
N ILE A 93 16.09 -22.38 -10.38
CA ILE A 93 15.46 -23.30 -9.44
C ILE A 93 14.93 -24.49 -10.24
N LYS A 94 15.53 -25.66 -10.03
CA LYS A 94 15.33 -26.86 -10.87
C LYS A 94 15.66 -26.53 -12.33
N ASN A 95 14.65 -26.53 -13.20
CA ASN A 95 14.73 -26.22 -14.63
C ASN A 95 14.08 -24.89 -15.00
N LEU A 96 13.67 -24.08 -14.01
CA LEU A 96 13.07 -22.77 -14.20
C LEU A 96 14.13 -21.68 -14.07
N GLN A 97 14.07 -20.69 -14.95
CA GLN A 97 14.79 -19.45 -14.73
C GLN A 97 14.21 -18.78 -13.49
N ALA A 98 15.09 -18.28 -12.64
CA ALA A 98 14.69 -17.58 -11.43
C ALA A 98 15.57 -16.37 -11.20
N TYR A 99 14.96 -15.30 -10.69
CA TYR A 99 15.65 -14.13 -10.19
C TYR A 99 15.50 -14.08 -8.68
N HIS A 100 16.60 -13.83 -7.98
CA HIS A 100 16.65 -13.77 -6.52
C HIS A 100 17.13 -12.39 -6.12
N ILE A 101 16.42 -11.75 -5.20
CA ILE A 101 16.89 -10.53 -4.55
C ILE A 101 16.55 -10.56 -3.06
N MET A 102 17.55 -10.30 -2.23
CA MET A 102 17.37 -10.13 -0.79
C MET A 102 17.78 -8.72 -0.40
N TRP A 103 16.94 -8.05 0.37
CA TRP A 103 17.16 -6.67 0.74
C TRP A 103 16.64 -6.35 2.13
N GLN A 104 17.13 -5.25 2.68
CA GLN A 104 16.79 -4.74 3.99
C GLN A 104 16.35 -3.29 3.90
N ARG A 105 15.27 -2.93 4.57
CA ARG A 105 14.95 -1.52 4.86
C ARG A 105 15.46 -1.10 6.25
N PRO A 106 15.63 0.21 6.51
CA PRO A 106 15.88 0.70 7.86
C PRO A 106 14.83 0.19 8.85
N LYS A 107 15.28 -0.09 10.08
CA LYS A 107 14.36 -0.50 11.16
C LYS A 107 13.48 0.65 11.59
N ILE A 108 12.23 0.33 11.85
CA ILE A 108 11.27 1.22 12.49
C ILE A 108 11.45 1.08 14.00
N ALA A 109 11.97 2.11 14.66
CA ALA A 109 12.32 2.09 16.08
C ALA A 109 11.10 1.88 16.98
N ASN A 110 9.94 2.40 16.58
CA ASN A 110 8.68 2.33 17.34
C ASN A 110 7.88 1.06 17.07
N HIS A 111 8.45 0.06 16.40
CA HIS A 111 7.79 -1.21 16.11
C HIS A 111 8.65 -2.39 16.58
N SER A 112 8.29 -3.00 17.71
CA SER A 112 9.09 -4.04 18.36
C SER A 112 9.30 -5.29 17.51
N ASN A 113 8.33 -5.66 16.68
CA ASN A 113 8.38 -6.81 15.78
C ASN A 113 8.61 -6.38 14.33
N ASP A 114 9.54 -5.45 14.10
CA ASP A 114 9.79 -4.92 12.77
C ASP A 114 10.46 -5.95 11.85
N LEU A 115 9.65 -6.59 11.00
CA LEU A 115 10.12 -7.48 9.94
C LEU A 115 10.66 -6.62 8.79
N ASN A 116 11.93 -6.26 8.87
CA ASN A 116 12.59 -5.31 7.96
C ASN A 116 13.48 -5.98 6.90
N LEU A 117 13.55 -7.32 6.88
CA LEU A 117 14.25 -8.11 5.88
C LEU A 117 13.28 -8.75 4.91
N TYR A 118 13.66 -8.74 3.64
CA TYR A 118 12.87 -9.22 2.53
C TYR A 118 13.72 -10.14 1.67
N ARG A 119 13.19 -11.29 1.32
CA ARG A 119 13.78 -12.20 0.33
C ARG A 119 12.73 -12.48 -0.73
N GLU A 120 13.03 -12.11 -1.95
CA GLU A 120 12.17 -12.22 -3.11
C GLU A 120 12.76 -13.22 -4.10
N ILE A 121 11.92 -14.13 -4.59
CA ILE A 121 12.25 -15.07 -5.65
C ILE A 121 11.16 -15.02 -6.71
N ASP A 122 11.57 -14.72 -7.93
CA ASP A 122 10.71 -14.71 -9.11
C ASP A 122 10.97 -15.95 -9.95
N LEU A 123 9.97 -16.82 -10.09
CA LEU A 123 10.01 -17.93 -11.04
C LEU A 123 9.47 -17.46 -12.38
N ILE A 124 10.32 -17.54 -13.41
CA ILE A 124 10.02 -16.99 -14.74
C ILE A 124 9.55 -18.13 -15.65
N LEU A 125 8.28 -18.08 -16.03
CA LEU A 125 7.65 -19.02 -16.96
C LEU A 125 7.22 -18.30 -18.24
N PRO A 126 6.96 -19.05 -19.34
CA PRO A 126 6.42 -18.45 -20.55
C PRO A 126 5.13 -17.68 -20.29
N GLY A 127 5.19 -16.35 -20.41
CA GLY A 127 4.04 -15.44 -20.28
C GLY A 127 3.59 -15.13 -18.84
N THR A 128 4.25 -15.64 -17.81
CA THR A 128 3.88 -15.37 -16.40
C THR A 128 5.09 -15.42 -15.47
N VAL A 129 5.18 -14.48 -14.55
CA VAL A 129 6.15 -14.50 -13.43
C VAL A 129 5.41 -14.81 -12.13
N TYR A 130 5.93 -15.74 -11.35
CA TYR A 130 5.44 -16.02 -10.00
C TYR A 130 6.44 -15.49 -8.99
N THR A 131 6.02 -14.49 -8.20
CA THR A 131 6.89 -13.80 -7.24
C THR A 131 6.57 -14.28 -5.82
N PHE A 132 7.58 -14.76 -5.09
CA PHE A 132 7.50 -15.16 -3.69
C PHE A 132 8.29 -14.16 -2.85
N ILE A 133 7.63 -13.43 -1.95
CA ILE A 133 8.28 -12.44 -1.08
C ILE A 133 8.15 -12.88 0.37
N LEU A 134 9.24 -13.35 0.96
CA LEU A 134 9.37 -13.54 2.41
C LEU A 134 9.71 -12.21 3.07
N LYS A 135 8.91 -11.81 4.05
CA LYS A 135 9.18 -10.71 4.99
C LYS A 135 9.45 -11.28 6.39
N THR A 136 10.61 -10.99 6.96
CA THR A 136 11.08 -11.51 8.26
C THR A 136 12.05 -10.54 8.96
N ASN A 137 12.67 -10.95 10.06
CA ASN A 137 13.75 -10.24 10.74
C ASN A 137 15.04 -11.07 10.74
N ALA A 138 16.15 -10.47 11.19
CA ALA A 138 17.48 -11.10 11.12
C ALA A 138 17.59 -12.38 11.96
N GLU A 139 16.90 -12.46 13.10
CA GLU A 139 16.94 -13.62 13.98
C GLU A 139 16.26 -14.84 13.37
N HIS A 140 15.22 -14.63 12.55
CA HIS A 140 14.41 -15.69 11.97
C HIS A 140 14.65 -15.91 10.46
N LEU A 141 15.65 -15.23 9.88
CA LEU A 141 15.91 -15.27 8.44
C LEU A 141 16.21 -16.69 7.95
N ASP A 142 17.13 -17.40 8.61
CA ASP A 142 17.55 -18.74 8.19
C ASP A 142 16.39 -19.74 8.28
N GLN A 143 15.67 -19.72 9.40
CA GLN A 143 14.52 -20.58 9.66
C GLN A 143 13.45 -20.39 8.57
N TYR A 144 13.07 -19.16 8.28
CA TYR A 144 11.97 -18.90 7.34
C TYR A 144 12.40 -18.91 5.87
N SER A 145 13.69 -18.70 5.59
CA SER A 145 14.25 -18.97 4.27
C SER A 145 14.20 -20.46 3.93
N ALA A 146 14.45 -21.34 4.90
CA ALA A 146 14.29 -22.78 4.71
C ALA A 146 12.83 -23.17 4.40
N VAL A 147 11.86 -22.55 5.08
CA VAL A 147 10.43 -22.73 4.79
C VAL A 147 10.09 -22.26 3.37
N MET A 148 10.48 -21.05 2.99
CA MET A 148 10.22 -20.54 1.64
C MET A 148 10.90 -21.38 0.57
N ASN A 149 12.10 -21.88 0.83
CA ASN A 149 12.79 -22.79 -0.08
C ASN A 149 11.99 -24.08 -0.30
N HIS A 150 11.44 -24.70 0.74
CA HIS A 150 10.58 -25.88 0.57
C HIS A 150 9.33 -25.59 -0.25
N ILE A 151 8.64 -24.47 0.02
CA ILE A 151 7.47 -24.03 -0.75
C ILE A 151 7.83 -23.91 -2.24
N ILE A 152 8.93 -23.22 -2.56
CA ILE A 152 9.37 -23.02 -3.94
C ILE A 152 9.83 -24.34 -4.58
N GLN A 153 10.49 -25.23 -3.82
CA GLN A 153 10.89 -26.56 -4.30
C GLN A 153 9.70 -27.50 -4.54
N THR A 154 8.50 -27.18 -4.05
CA THR A 154 7.29 -27.96 -4.32
C THR A 154 6.39 -27.30 -5.38
N PHE A 155 6.78 -26.12 -5.86
CA PHE A 155 6.06 -25.39 -6.90
C PHE A 155 5.85 -26.21 -8.17
N LYS A 156 4.60 -26.21 -8.63
CA LYS A 156 4.16 -26.76 -9.91
C LYS A 156 3.18 -25.77 -10.55
N ALA A 157 3.52 -25.25 -11.71
CA ALA A 157 2.58 -24.45 -12.50
C ALA A 157 1.45 -25.33 -13.06
N GLN A 158 0.27 -24.75 -13.16
CA GLN A 158 -0.93 -25.35 -13.72
C GLN A 158 -1.64 -24.31 -14.61
N PRO A 159 -2.52 -24.73 -15.54
CA PRO A 159 -3.33 -23.79 -16.29
C PRO A 159 -4.19 -22.92 -15.34
N PRO A 160 -4.10 -21.58 -15.40
CA PRO A 160 -4.94 -20.72 -14.58
C PRO A 160 -6.39 -20.77 -15.05
N GLU A 161 -7.31 -20.81 -14.10
CA GLU A 161 -8.74 -20.65 -14.33
C GLU A 161 -9.09 -19.16 -14.34
N GLN A 162 -9.98 -18.77 -15.26
CA GLN A 162 -10.51 -17.41 -15.22
C GLN A 162 -11.28 -17.23 -13.91
N PRO A 163 -10.96 -16.20 -13.10
CA PRO A 163 -11.75 -15.91 -11.93
C PRO A 163 -13.18 -15.69 -12.38
N ILE A 164 -14.13 -16.32 -11.67
CA ILE A 164 -15.55 -16.02 -11.84
C ILE A 164 -15.67 -14.51 -11.66
N GLU A 165 -16.15 -13.82 -12.69
CA GLU A 165 -16.33 -12.37 -12.67
C GLU A 165 -17.06 -12.03 -11.38
N LYS A 166 -16.35 -11.40 -10.43
CA LYS A 166 -16.94 -11.01 -9.16
C LYS A 166 -18.00 -9.99 -9.51
N LYS A 167 -19.27 -10.41 -9.53
CA LYS A 167 -20.37 -9.45 -9.61
C LYS A 167 -20.10 -8.43 -8.51
N PRO A 168 -19.98 -7.13 -8.85
CA PRO A 168 -19.79 -6.13 -7.82
C PRO A 168 -20.90 -6.37 -6.79
N PRO A 169 -20.56 -6.43 -5.50
CA PRO A 169 -21.59 -6.62 -4.48
C PRO A 169 -22.67 -5.59 -4.74
N THR A 170 -23.94 -6.01 -4.71
CA THR A 170 -25.04 -5.06 -4.83
C THR A 170 -24.88 -4.06 -3.70
N ALA A 171 -24.37 -2.87 -4.01
CA ALA A 171 -24.14 -1.84 -3.03
C ALA A 171 -25.52 -1.38 -2.56
N ILE A 172 -25.88 -1.75 -1.34
CA ILE A 172 -26.99 -1.09 -0.66
C ILE A 172 -26.50 0.31 -0.36
N LEU A 173 -26.85 1.24 -1.24
CA LEU A 173 -26.52 2.64 -1.04
C LEU A 173 -27.29 3.13 0.19
N LYS A 174 -26.57 3.61 1.18
CA LYS A 174 -27.13 4.12 2.44
C LYS A 174 -26.90 5.63 2.48
N ASP A 175 -27.81 6.32 3.15
CA ASP A 175 -27.60 7.72 3.52
C ASP A 175 -26.27 7.85 4.27
N ILE A 176 -25.45 8.81 3.85
CA ILE A 176 -24.25 9.23 4.56
C ILE A 176 -24.59 10.48 5.34
N ARG A 177 -24.49 10.42 6.67
CA ARG A 177 -24.72 11.54 7.58
C ARG A 177 -23.45 11.84 8.35
N LEU A 178 -22.85 12.99 8.09
CA LEU A 178 -21.69 13.49 8.82
C LEU A 178 -22.08 14.81 9.50
N ALA A 179 -21.76 14.96 10.78
CA ALA A 179 -22.15 16.15 11.53
C ALA A 179 -21.01 16.61 12.44
N GLY A 180 -20.83 17.92 12.49
CA GLY A 180 -20.12 18.65 13.54
C GLY A 180 -21.04 19.74 14.10
N GLU A 181 -20.56 20.47 15.12
CA GLU A 181 -21.35 21.53 15.77
C GLU A 181 -21.75 22.66 14.81
N LYS A 182 -20.91 22.98 13.82
CA LYS A 182 -21.11 24.11 12.90
C LYS A 182 -21.74 23.71 11.57
N MET A 183 -21.67 22.44 11.17
CA MET A 183 -22.13 21.99 9.86
C MET A 183 -22.53 20.51 9.90
N SER A 184 -23.57 20.18 9.15
CA SER A 184 -23.95 18.79 8.86
C SER A 184 -24.02 18.58 7.36
N LEU A 185 -23.61 17.40 6.93
CA LEU A 185 -23.67 16.93 5.55
C LEU A 185 -24.53 15.66 5.51
N ASN A 186 -25.52 15.66 4.63
CA ASN A 186 -26.38 14.50 4.38
C ASN A 186 -26.32 14.18 2.87
N ILE A 187 -25.86 12.99 2.52
CA ILE A 187 -25.82 12.48 1.15
C ILE A 187 -26.80 11.31 1.11
N PRO A 188 -28.00 11.48 0.55
CA PRO A 188 -28.96 10.39 0.39
C PRO A 188 -28.36 9.21 -0.37
N GLY A 189 -28.76 7.98 -0.03
CA GLY A 189 -28.25 6.78 -0.70
C GLY A 189 -28.54 6.77 -2.21
N ASP A 190 -29.56 7.48 -2.67
CA ASP A 190 -29.94 7.58 -4.08
C ASP A 190 -29.39 8.84 -4.78
N GLN A 191 -28.50 9.59 -4.13
CA GLN A 191 -27.94 10.83 -4.68
C GLN A 191 -26.41 10.84 -4.71
N MET A 192 -25.88 11.74 -5.53
CA MET A 192 -24.46 11.99 -5.68
C MET A 192 -24.15 13.43 -5.31
N MET A 193 -23.15 13.61 -4.46
CA MET A 193 -22.62 14.92 -4.09
C MET A 193 -21.40 15.23 -4.97
N PHE A 194 -21.32 16.45 -5.48
CA PHE A 194 -20.21 16.89 -6.31
C PHE A 194 -19.31 17.88 -5.56
N GLY A 195 -18.00 17.72 -5.74
CA GLY A 195 -17.02 18.69 -5.28
C GLY A 195 -15.98 18.93 -6.34
N ILE A 196 -15.15 19.93 -6.10
CA ILE A 196 -14.22 20.40 -7.12
C ILE A 196 -12.87 20.82 -6.52
N PHE A 197 -11.80 20.51 -7.23
CA PHE A 197 -10.55 21.27 -7.15
C PHE A 197 -10.56 22.31 -8.25
N ASN A 198 -10.58 23.59 -7.88
CA ASN A 198 -10.50 24.69 -8.82
C ASN A 198 -9.55 25.75 -8.27
N GLN A 199 -8.47 26.02 -9.02
CA GLN A 199 -7.42 26.95 -8.60
C GLN A 199 -7.95 28.35 -8.29
N THR A 200 -9.05 28.76 -8.94
CA THR A 200 -9.65 30.08 -8.75
C THR A 200 -10.20 30.31 -7.34
N PHE A 201 -10.49 29.24 -6.58
CA PHE A 201 -10.93 29.36 -5.19
C PHE A 201 -9.81 29.87 -4.25
N PHE A 202 -8.56 29.66 -4.65
CA PHE A 202 -7.37 29.95 -3.85
C PHE A 202 -6.66 31.25 -4.25
N LEU A 203 -7.23 32.01 -5.19
CA LEU A 203 -6.62 33.24 -5.66
C LEU A 203 -6.66 34.37 -4.60
N PRO A 204 -5.71 35.33 -4.64
CA PRO A 204 -5.68 36.47 -3.72
C PRO A 204 -6.94 37.34 -3.77
N GLU A 205 -7.57 37.46 -4.95
CA GLU A 205 -8.84 38.13 -5.16
C GLU A 205 -10.06 37.43 -4.51
N GLY A 206 -9.84 36.30 -3.84
CA GLY A 206 -10.87 35.54 -3.14
C GLY A 206 -11.72 34.67 -4.06
N THR A 207 -12.94 34.34 -3.64
CA THR A 207 -13.81 33.37 -4.34
C THR A 207 -14.61 33.96 -5.50
N GLY A 208 -14.42 35.23 -5.84
CA GLY A 208 -15.18 35.90 -6.91
C GLY A 208 -15.13 35.17 -8.25
N PRO A 209 -13.94 34.83 -8.79
CA PRO A 209 -13.85 34.08 -10.03
C PRO A 209 -14.44 32.66 -9.92
N PHE A 210 -14.30 32.01 -8.76
CA PHE A 210 -14.91 30.70 -8.51
C PHE A 210 -16.44 30.75 -8.49
N LYS A 211 -17.03 31.78 -7.86
CA LYS A 211 -18.48 31.98 -7.84
C LYS A 211 -19.05 32.22 -9.23
N LYS A 212 -18.36 32.99 -10.08
CA LYS A 212 -18.74 33.16 -11.50
C LYS A 212 -18.73 31.83 -12.26
N TYR A 213 -17.78 30.95 -11.94
CA TYR A 213 -17.73 29.61 -12.52
C TYR A 213 -18.94 28.76 -12.08
N GLU A 214 -19.26 28.72 -10.78
CA GLU A 214 -20.47 28.06 -10.27
C GLU A 214 -21.77 28.63 -10.88
N GLU A 215 -21.87 29.96 -10.98
CA GLU A 215 -22.99 30.66 -11.62
C GLU A 215 -23.15 30.22 -13.09
N SER A 216 -22.06 30.08 -13.83
CA SER A 216 -22.09 29.63 -15.22
C SER A 216 -22.58 28.18 -15.39
N LEU A 217 -22.42 27.35 -14.35
CA LEU A 217 -22.90 25.96 -14.31
C LEU A 217 -24.31 25.85 -13.72
N GLY A 218 -24.80 26.89 -13.05
CA GLY A 218 -26.01 26.82 -12.24
C GLY A 218 -25.89 25.82 -11.08
N TYR A 219 -24.67 25.55 -10.60
CA TYR A 219 -24.40 24.51 -9.60
C TYR A 219 -23.41 25.00 -8.54
N LYS A 220 -23.75 24.78 -7.27
CA LYS A 220 -22.88 25.09 -6.12
C LYS A 220 -22.26 23.79 -5.60
N PHE A 221 -20.95 23.66 -5.67
CA PHE A 221 -20.22 22.48 -5.19
C PHE A 221 -20.25 22.36 -3.66
N GLU A 222 -20.66 21.21 -3.14
CA GLU A 222 -20.82 20.99 -1.70
C GLU A 222 -19.49 20.86 -0.95
N PHE A 223 -18.42 20.48 -1.64
CA PHE A 223 -17.08 20.44 -1.07
C PHE A 223 -16.01 20.98 -2.02
N ILE A 224 -14.95 21.55 -1.44
CA ILE A 224 -13.76 22.01 -2.16
C ILE A 224 -12.59 21.13 -1.78
N MET A 225 -11.82 20.70 -2.78
CA MET A 225 -10.58 19.96 -2.57
C MET A 225 -9.38 20.90 -2.63
N THR A 226 -8.41 20.70 -1.74
CA THR A 226 -7.07 21.30 -1.81
C THR A 226 -5.96 20.28 -1.54
N TYR A 227 -4.72 20.66 -1.79
CA TYR A 227 -3.52 19.87 -1.52
C TYR A 227 -2.70 20.50 -0.40
N MET A 228 -2.09 19.66 0.42
CA MET A 228 -1.13 20.03 1.45
C MET A 228 -0.03 18.98 1.49
N ASP A 229 1.22 19.42 1.50
CA ASP A 229 2.40 18.56 1.71
C ASP A 229 2.79 18.51 3.20
N PHE A 230 3.59 17.52 3.60
CA PHE A 230 4.00 17.29 5.00
C PHE A 230 4.99 18.32 5.57
N TRP A 231 5.46 19.26 4.75
CA TRP A 231 6.30 20.39 5.19
C TRP A 231 5.52 21.70 5.36
N GLN A 232 4.25 21.72 4.94
CA GLN A 232 3.41 22.91 4.95
C GLN A 232 2.62 22.99 6.26
N ASP A 233 2.43 24.22 6.73
CA ASP A 233 1.47 24.50 7.79
C ASP A 233 0.04 24.18 7.33
N PHE A 234 -0.83 23.89 8.30
CA PHE A 234 -2.25 23.67 8.02
C PHE A 234 -2.87 24.92 7.34
N PRO A 235 -3.55 24.77 6.18
CA PRO A 235 -4.01 25.90 5.36
C PRO A 235 -5.27 26.57 5.94
N GLN A 236 -5.14 27.16 7.13
CA GLN A 236 -6.24 27.66 7.95
C GLN A 236 -7.17 28.61 7.16
N GLU A 237 -6.62 29.57 6.42
CA GLU A 237 -7.41 30.55 5.67
C GLU A 237 -8.31 29.90 4.60
N VAL A 238 -7.79 28.89 3.91
CA VAL A 238 -8.53 28.16 2.86
C VAL A 238 -9.65 27.32 3.48
N VAL A 239 -9.35 26.70 4.62
CA VAL A 239 -10.29 25.88 5.40
C VAL A 239 -11.42 26.76 5.94
N ASP A 240 -11.09 27.87 6.61
CA ASP A 240 -12.07 28.80 7.18
C ASP A 240 -12.94 29.43 6.09
N ARG A 241 -12.36 29.74 4.92
CA ARG A 241 -13.10 30.23 3.76
C ARG A 241 -14.11 29.21 3.26
N ALA A 242 -13.73 27.94 3.08
CA ALA A 242 -14.66 26.90 2.64
C ALA A 242 -15.85 26.76 3.57
N TYR A 243 -15.61 26.71 4.89
CA TYR A 243 -16.69 26.59 5.87
C TYR A 243 -17.55 27.84 5.98
N SER A 244 -16.98 29.05 5.85
CA SER A 244 -17.79 30.29 5.84
C SER A 244 -18.71 30.38 4.61
N GLU A 245 -18.38 29.68 3.52
CA GLU A 245 -19.26 29.53 2.35
C GLU A 245 -20.20 28.31 2.42
N GLY A 246 -20.20 27.58 3.55
CA GLY A 246 -21.03 26.41 3.76
C GLY A 246 -20.60 25.21 2.92
N ARG A 247 -19.29 25.03 2.73
CA ARG A 247 -18.69 23.90 2.00
C ARG A 247 -17.83 23.05 2.92
N VAL A 248 -17.84 21.75 2.68
CA VAL A 248 -16.90 20.82 3.34
C VAL A 248 -15.52 20.94 2.71
N MET A 249 -14.46 20.88 3.51
CA MET A 249 -13.10 20.80 2.99
C MET A 249 -12.70 19.34 2.74
N MET A 250 -12.16 19.06 1.55
CA MET A 250 -11.34 17.88 1.29
C MET A 250 -9.86 18.25 1.26
N LEU A 251 -9.11 17.81 2.27
CA LEU A 251 -7.68 17.97 2.31
C LEU A 251 -7.00 16.72 1.73
N THR A 252 -6.39 16.86 0.56
CA THR A 252 -5.42 15.86 0.08
C THR A 252 -4.10 16.14 0.77
N TRP A 253 -3.64 15.18 1.58
CA TRP A 253 -2.43 15.33 2.37
C TRP A 253 -1.34 14.42 1.84
N GLN A 254 -0.36 15.00 1.15
CA GLN A 254 0.71 14.26 0.49
C GLN A 254 1.87 14.08 1.47
N PRO A 255 2.34 12.85 1.73
CA PRO A 255 3.52 12.58 2.56
C PRO A 255 4.79 12.92 1.79
N ARG A 256 4.88 14.16 1.30
CA ARG A 256 5.98 14.73 0.53
C ARG A 256 6.64 15.82 1.34
N MET A 257 7.97 15.88 1.28
CA MET A 257 8.73 17.02 1.78
C MET A 257 8.99 18.05 0.67
N LYS A 258 9.48 19.24 1.05
CA LYS A 258 9.70 20.36 0.12
C LYS A 258 10.61 19.94 -1.04
N THR A 259 10.13 20.13 -2.27
CA THR A 259 10.91 19.96 -3.49
C THR A 259 12.21 20.77 -3.42
N GLY A 260 13.34 20.08 -3.59
CA GLY A 260 14.70 20.63 -3.40
C GLY A 260 15.46 20.03 -2.22
N LEU A 261 14.77 19.41 -1.26
CA LEU A 261 15.35 18.49 -0.28
C LEU A 261 15.08 17.07 -0.80
N ASN A 262 16.04 16.50 -1.53
CA ASN A 262 16.01 15.17 -2.16
C ASN A 262 14.63 14.79 -2.78
N PRO A 263 14.44 14.94 -4.11
CA PRO A 263 13.18 14.62 -4.79
C PRO A 263 12.70 13.17 -4.58
N ASN A 264 13.56 12.30 -4.07
CA ASN A 264 13.21 10.93 -3.75
C ASN A 264 12.84 10.74 -2.26
N SER A 265 12.82 11.77 -1.40
CA SER A 265 12.60 11.56 0.05
C SER A 265 11.22 10.95 0.35
N VAL A 266 11.21 9.67 0.72
CA VAL A 266 10.02 8.94 1.17
C VAL A 266 10.00 9.03 2.69
N ILE A 267 9.05 9.80 3.23
CA ILE A 267 8.95 10.04 4.69
C ILE A 267 8.01 9.06 5.40
N ILE A 268 7.42 8.09 4.69
CA ILE A 268 6.52 7.10 5.29
C ILE A 268 7.20 6.35 6.46
N PRO A 269 8.45 5.86 6.35
CA PRO A 269 9.14 5.24 7.49
C PRO A 269 9.27 6.17 8.69
N ASP A 270 9.59 7.44 8.47
CA ASP A 270 9.76 8.45 9.52
C ASP A 270 8.41 8.81 10.18
N ILE A 271 7.32 8.85 9.40
CA ILE A 271 5.96 8.99 9.91
C ILE A 271 5.61 7.81 10.83
N ILE A 272 5.92 6.57 10.42
CA ILE A 272 5.67 5.38 11.24
C ILE A 272 6.58 5.35 12.48
N ASN A 273 7.79 5.89 12.38
CA ASN A 273 8.68 6.13 13.52
C ASN A 273 8.18 7.22 14.47
N GLY A 274 7.11 7.93 14.14
CA GLY A 274 6.55 8.99 14.97
C GLY A 274 7.33 10.31 14.91
N ASP A 275 8.26 10.47 13.97
CA ASP A 275 9.05 11.70 13.83
C ASP A 275 8.17 12.92 13.50
N TYR A 276 7.01 12.66 12.89
CA TYR A 276 6.01 13.66 12.50
C TYR A 276 4.80 13.75 13.45
N ASP A 277 4.82 13.04 14.59
CA ASP A 277 3.67 12.98 15.52
C ASP A 277 3.22 14.36 16.00
N ALA A 278 4.16 15.25 16.33
CA ALA A 278 3.86 16.58 16.82
C ALA A 278 3.17 17.43 15.74
N TYR A 279 3.68 17.37 14.51
CA TYR A 279 3.10 18.03 13.34
C TYR A 279 1.70 17.50 13.04
N ILE A 280 1.53 16.17 12.98
CA ILE A 280 0.22 15.55 12.73
C ILE A 280 -0.79 15.94 13.82
N LYS A 281 -0.39 15.93 15.09
CA LYS A 281 -1.24 16.35 16.21
C LYS A 281 -1.66 17.83 16.09
N ASP A 282 -0.79 18.71 15.61
CA ASP A 282 -1.16 20.11 15.35
C ASP A 282 -2.20 20.24 14.23
N CYS A 283 -1.95 19.60 13.08
CA CYS A 283 -2.90 19.58 11.96
C CYS A 283 -4.27 19.05 12.38
N VAL A 284 -4.32 17.92 13.10
CA VAL A 284 -5.57 17.31 13.57
C VAL A 284 -6.29 18.21 14.58
N LYS A 285 -5.57 18.92 15.46
CA LYS A 285 -6.17 19.90 16.38
C LYS A 285 -6.87 21.02 15.60
N ARG A 286 -6.24 21.52 14.53
CA ARG A 286 -6.82 22.58 13.67
C ARG A 286 -8.01 22.08 12.88
N MET A 287 -7.94 20.86 12.32
CA MET A 287 -9.10 20.21 11.70
C MET A 287 -10.26 20.11 12.69
N LYS A 288 -10.01 19.66 13.93
CA LYS A 288 -11.05 19.57 14.97
C LYS A 288 -11.66 20.93 15.32
N ALA A 289 -10.87 22.00 15.31
CA ALA A 289 -11.33 23.36 15.62
C ALA A 289 -12.34 23.92 14.59
N THR A 290 -12.40 23.32 13.39
CA THR A 290 -13.46 23.63 12.40
C THR A 290 -14.85 23.27 12.91
N GLN A 291 -14.95 22.29 13.82
CA GLN A 291 -16.21 21.75 14.36
C GLN A 291 -17.21 21.35 13.25
N ALA A 292 -16.68 20.87 12.12
CA ALA A 292 -17.43 20.45 10.94
C ALA A 292 -16.80 19.16 10.37
N PRO A 293 -17.53 18.40 9.54
CA PRO A 293 -16.96 17.26 8.80
C PRO A 293 -15.80 17.73 7.90
N VAL A 294 -14.69 16.99 7.92
CA VAL A 294 -13.53 17.19 7.03
C VAL A 294 -13.29 15.89 6.26
N PHE A 295 -13.10 15.96 4.94
CA PHE A 295 -12.60 14.83 4.17
C PHE A 295 -11.08 14.86 4.16
N LEU A 296 -10.44 13.77 4.57
CA LEU A 296 -8.98 13.64 4.53
C LEU A 296 -8.60 12.55 3.53
N ARG A 297 -7.79 12.91 2.54
CA ARG A 297 -7.25 12.01 1.52
C ARG A 297 -5.73 11.95 1.67
N PHE A 298 -5.26 11.16 2.64
CA PHE A 298 -3.84 10.98 2.93
C PHE A 298 -3.18 10.06 1.89
N GLY A 299 -2.01 10.46 1.39
CA GLY A 299 -1.20 9.71 0.43
C GLY A 299 -2.01 9.29 -0.78
N ASN A 300 -2.43 10.25 -1.61
CA ASN A 300 -3.14 9.91 -2.82
C ASN A 300 -2.28 9.05 -3.77
N GLU A 301 -2.93 8.23 -4.60
CA GLU A 301 -2.27 7.55 -5.72
C GLU A 301 -1.08 6.64 -5.34
N MET A 302 -1.16 5.97 -4.18
CA MET A 302 -0.10 5.04 -3.68
C MET A 302 0.17 3.82 -4.58
N ASN A 303 -0.53 3.68 -5.69
CA ASN A 303 -0.42 2.55 -6.62
C ASN A 303 0.44 2.87 -7.86
N GLY A 304 1.14 4.00 -7.88
CA GLY A 304 2.06 4.40 -8.94
C GLY A 304 3.45 4.78 -8.41
N ASP A 305 4.32 5.21 -9.32
CA ASP A 305 5.73 5.57 -9.08
C ASP A 305 5.99 7.10 -9.09
N TYR A 306 4.95 7.90 -9.30
CA TYR A 306 5.02 9.35 -9.45
C TYR A 306 4.75 10.12 -8.14
N ILE A 307 4.38 9.41 -7.06
CA ILE A 307 4.28 9.96 -5.70
C ILE A 307 5.25 9.17 -4.81
N PRO A 308 6.27 9.83 -4.21
CA PRO A 308 7.22 9.17 -3.33
C PRO A 308 6.56 8.63 -2.06
#